data_AF-A0A947EXN8-F1
#
_entry.id   AF-A0A947EXN8-F1
#
_cell.length_a   1.000
_cell.length_b   1.000
_cell.length_c   1.000
_cell.angle_alpha   90.00
_cell.angle_beta   90.00
_cell.angle_gamma   90.00
#
_symmetry.space_group_name_H-M   'P 1'
#
loop_
_entity.id
_entity.type
_entity.pdbx_description
1 polymer ?
#
loop_
_entity_poly.entity_id
_entity_poly.type
_entity_poly.pdbx_seq_one_letter_code
_entity_poly.pdbx_strand_id
1 'polypeptide(L)'
;ILDRLEPKKIIVVSSAPQIRYPDCYGIDMAKLEDFIAFRAALALHEERDSMDIIEQIYHKCKAGVENDSSEVQNHVQEFYAPFTAKEISLKIGQILSPNQIQAEVQIIYQTIENLHHACPGNLGDWYFTGNYPTPGGNRVVNRAFINFFEGKNQRAY
;
A
#
# COMPACT_ATOMS: atom_id res chain seq x y z
N ILE A 1 -19.57 -3.98 16.33
CA ILE A 1 -19.89 -3.21 17.57
C ILE A 1 -20.48 -1.84 17.22
N LEU A 2 -19.82 -1.03 16.36
CA LEU A 2 -20.31 0.32 16.00
C LEU A 2 -21.63 0.32 15.21
N ASP A 3 -21.89 -0.69 14.37
CA ASP A 3 -23.13 -0.80 13.58
C ASP A 3 -24.38 -1.11 14.43
N ARG A 4 -24.22 -1.51 15.71
CA ARG A 4 -25.36 -1.86 16.60
C ARG A 4 -26.26 -0.68 16.94
N LEU A 5 -25.77 0.55 16.76
CA LEU A 5 -26.56 1.77 16.96
C LEU A 5 -27.31 2.19 15.70
N GLU A 6 -27.30 1.34 14.66
CA GLU A 6 -27.93 1.56 13.36
C GLU A 6 -27.59 2.94 12.74
N PRO A 7 -26.30 3.36 12.75
CA PRO A 7 -25.94 4.62 12.12
C PRO A 7 -26.14 4.51 10.61
N LYS A 8 -26.56 5.61 9.98
CA LYS A 8 -26.61 5.66 8.50
C LYS A 8 -25.21 5.59 7.87
N LYS A 9 -24.20 6.11 8.58
CA LYS A 9 -22.83 6.24 8.09
C LYS A 9 -21.82 6.20 9.24
N ILE A 10 -20.72 5.50 9.02
CA ILE A 10 -19.56 5.43 9.92
C ILE A 10 -18.38 6.06 9.20
N ILE A 11 -17.81 7.12 9.78
CA ILE A 11 -16.61 7.77 9.26
C ILE A 11 -15.45 7.47 10.19
N VAL A 12 -14.42 6.83 9.67
CA VAL A 12 -13.15 6.57 10.36
C VAL A 12 -12.11 7.54 9.82
N VAL A 13 -11.44 8.27 10.70
CA VAL A 13 -10.39 9.22 10.32
C VAL A 13 -9.05 8.69 10.81
N SER A 14 -8.13 8.46 9.88
CA SER A 14 -6.75 8.09 10.17
C SER A 14 -5.89 9.35 10.24
N SER A 15 -5.17 9.53 11.35
CA SER A 15 -4.16 10.59 11.52
C SER A 15 -2.89 10.35 10.69
N ALA A 16 -2.73 9.18 10.10
CA ALA A 16 -1.65 8.85 9.18
C ALA A 16 -2.15 8.72 7.74
N PRO A 17 -1.28 8.96 6.73
CA PRO A 17 -1.54 8.54 5.36
C PRO A 17 -1.68 7.01 5.22
N GLN A 18 -2.07 6.57 4.03
CA GLN A 18 -2.21 5.15 3.71
C GLN A 18 -0.83 4.48 3.72
N ILE A 19 -0.63 3.48 4.57
CA ILE A 19 0.56 2.63 4.52
C ILE A 19 0.44 1.72 3.30
N ARG A 20 1.39 1.86 2.37
CA ARG A 20 1.40 1.18 1.07
C ARG A 20 2.60 0.26 0.87
N TYR A 21 3.72 0.55 1.54
CA TYR A 21 4.98 -0.18 1.34
C TYR A 21 5.56 -0.62 2.69
N PRO A 22 6.32 -1.73 2.73
CA PRO A 22 6.93 -2.21 3.96
C PRO A 22 8.10 -1.32 4.41
N ASP A 23 8.32 -1.23 5.72
CA ASP A 23 9.53 -0.62 6.26
C ASP A 23 10.72 -1.59 6.26
N CYS A 24 11.92 -1.05 6.14
CA CYS A 24 13.19 -1.78 6.22
C CYS A 24 14.25 -1.08 7.09
N TYR A 25 13.85 -0.07 7.88
CA TYR A 25 14.76 0.76 8.68
C TYR A 25 14.48 0.65 10.19
N GLY A 26 13.86 -0.44 10.63
CA GLY A 26 13.73 -0.81 12.04
C GLY A 26 12.30 -0.85 12.58
N ILE A 27 11.28 -0.57 11.76
CA ILE A 27 9.87 -0.74 12.11
C ILE A 27 9.39 -2.10 11.59
N ASP A 28 8.92 -2.96 12.48
CA ASP A 28 8.33 -4.23 12.06
C ASP A 28 6.97 -3.97 11.37
N MET A 29 6.90 -4.26 10.07
CA MET A 29 5.68 -4.13 9.27
C MET A 29 5.23 -5.47 8.70
N ALA A 30 3.92 -5.54 8.44
CA ALA A 30 3.24 -6.71 7.88
C ALA A 30 3.66 -6.97 6.42
N LYS A 31 3.25 -8.13 5.86
CA LYS A 31 3.52 -8.45 4.45
C LYS A 31 2.70 -7.54 3.56
N LEU A 32 3.09 -7.38 2.28
CA LEU A 32 2.35 -6.52 1.35
C LEU A 32 0.85 -6.85 1.34
N GLU A 33 0.51 -8.14 1.32
CA GLU A 33 -0.87 -8.65 1.32
C GLU A 33 -1.67 -8.28 2.57
N ASP A 34 -1.00 -8.01 3.69
CA ASP A 34 -1.65 -7.62 4.94
C ASP A 34 -2.04 -6.13 4.94
N PHE A 35 -1.43 -5.32 4.06
CA PHE A 35 -1.80 -3.91 3.94
C PHE A 35 -3.15 -3.77 3.24
N ILE A 36 -4.11 -3.16 3.93
CA ILE A 36 -5.44 -2.94 3.38
C ILE A 36 -5.40 -2.05 2.12
N ALA A 37 -4.44 -1.12 2.01
CA ALA A 37 -4.23 -0.31 0.81
C ALA A 37 -3.73 -1.15 -0.38
N PHE A 38 -2.90 -2.17 -0.13
CA PHE A 38 -2.47 -3.11 -1.17
C PHE A 38 -3.64 -3.96 -1.65
N ARG A 39 -4.42 -4.55 -0.74
CA ARG A 39 -5.63 -5.32 -1.08
C ARG A 39 -6.66 -4.49 -1.86
N ALA A 40 -6.79 -3.22 -1.49
CA ALA A 40 -7.66 -2.28 -2.20
C ALA A 40 -7.18 -1.99 -3.63
N ALA A 41 -5.89 -1.70 -3.81
CA ALA A 41 -5.33 -1.49 -5.15
C ALA A 41 -5.42 -2.76 -6.02
N LEU A 42 -5.17 -3.94 -5.43
CA LEU A 42 -5.34 -5.23 -6.12
C LEU A 42 -6.77 -5.43 -6.62
N ALA A 43 -7.75 -5.23 -5.74
CA ALA A 43 -9.17 -5.36 -6.10
C ALA A 43 -9.61 -4.31 -7.14
N LEU A 44 -8.98 -3.13 -7.18
CA LEU A 44 -9.22 -2.13 -8.25
C LEU A 44 -8.63 -2.58 -9.59
N HIS A 45 -7.47 -3.25 -9.58
CA HIS A 45 -6.91 -3.83 -10.81
C HIS A 45 -7.78 -4.94 -11.35
N GLU A 46 -8.32 -5.81 -10.49
CA GLU A 46 -9.30 -6.85 -10.84
C GLU A 46 -10.57 -6.24 -11.47
N GLU A 47 -11.12 -5.19 -10.86
CA GLU A 47 -12.33 -4.52 -11.37
C GLU A 47 -12.13 -3.80 -12.71
N ARG A 48 -10.89 -3.38 -13.01
CA ARG A 48 -10.54 -2.67 -14.24
C ARG A 48 -9.95 -3.58 -15.31
N ASP A 49 -9.88 -4.88 -15.07
CA ASP A 49 -9.27 -5.85 -15.98
C ASP A 49 -7.83 -5.44 -16.39
N SER A 50 -7.04 -5.02 -15.40
CA SER A 50 -5.67 -4.48 -15.59
C SER A 50 -4.62 -5.27 -14.80
N MET A 51 -4.87 -6.57 -14.61
CA MET A 51 -4.03 -7.47 -13.81
C MET A 51 -2.69 -7.78 -14.47
N ASP A 52 -2.58 -7.60 -15.78
CA ASP A 52 -1.37 -7.71 -16.59
C ASP A 52 -0.23 -6.79 -16.10
N ILE A 53 -0.54 -5.66 -15.45
CA ILE A 53 0.48 -4.80 -14.83
C ILE A 53 1.24 -5.51 -13.71
N ILE A 54 0.60 -6.45 -12.99
CA ILE A 54 1.21 -7.14 -11.86
C ILE A 54 2.35 -8.04 -12.34
N GLU A 55 2.14 -8.77 -13.43
CA GLU A 55 3.17 -9.60 -14.05
C GLU A 55 4.32 -8.75 -14.60
N GLN A 56 4.00 -7.60 -15.22
CA GLN A 56 5.02 -6.65 -15.70
C GLN A 56 5.89 -6.12 -14.54
N ILE A 57 5.26 -5.70 -13.44
CA ILE A 57 5.98 -5.22 -12.25
C ILE A 57 6.83 -6.35 -11.66
N TYR A 58 6.30 -7.57 -11.58
CA TYR A 58 7.05 -8.74 -11.12
C TYR A 58 8.34 -8.95 -11.94
N HIS A 59 8.26 -8.93 -13.26
CA HIS A 59 9.43 -9.09 -14.13
C HIS A 59 10.45 -7.95 -13.93
N LYS A 60 9.99 -6.70 -13.79
CA LYS A 60 10.87 -5.56 -13.48
C LYS A 60 11.55 -5.72 -12.11
N CYS A 61 10.80 -6.08 -11.08
CA CYS A 61 11.33 -6.34 -9.74
C CYS A 61 12.38 -7.45 -9.78
N LYS A 62 12.12 -8.55 -10.48
CA LYS A 62 13.05 -9.67 -10.59
C LYS A 62 14.35 -9.27 -11.30
N ALA A 63 14.24 -8.59 -12.43
CA ALA A 63 15.41 -8.09 -13.17
C ALA A 63 16.24 -7.08 -12.34
N GLY A 64 15.58 -6.19 -11.59
CA GLY A 64 16.25 -5.21 -10.74
C GLY A 64 16.89 -5.79 -9.48
N VAL A 65 16.46 -6.98 -9.04
CA VAL A 65 17.05 -7.67 -7.87
C VAL A 65 18.17 -8.63 -8.29
N GLU A 66 18.12 -9.23 -9.49
CA GLU A 66 19.16 -10.11 -10.03
C GLU A 66 20.37 -9.33 -10.56
N ASN A 67 20.14 -8.14 -11.13
CA ASN A 67 21.21 -7.22 -11.48
C ASN A 67 21.63 -6.50 -10.20
N ASP A 68 22.80 -6.83 -9.64
CA ASP A 68 23.39 -6.21 -8.44
C ASP A 68 23.85 -4.76 -8.70
N SER A 69 23.01 -4.00 -9.39
CA SER A 69 23.26 -2.62 -9.76
C SER A 69 23.13 -1.71 -8.54
N SER A 70 23.94 -0.67 -8.51
CA SER A 70 23.87 0.38 -7.48
C SER A 70 22.60 1.22 -7.56
N GLU A 71 21.76 1.03 -8.59
CA GLU A 71 20.58 1.84 -8.91
C GLU A 71 19.30 0.99 -9.01
N VAL A 72 18.95 0.29 -7.93
CA VAL A 72 17.66 -0.40 -7.85
C VAL A 72 16.55 0.63 -7.61
N GLN A 73 15.56 0.69 -8.50
CA GLN A 73 14.36 1.52 -8.38
C GLN A 73 13.19 0.73 -7.79
N ASN A 74 12.25 1.41 -7.13
CA ASN A 74 11.02 0.81 -6.62
C ASN A 74 9.97 0.69 -7.74
N HIS A 75 9.86 -0.49 -8.35
CA HIS A 75 8.88 -0.72 -9.41
C HIS A 75 7.44 -0.87 -8.87
N VAL A 76 7.28 -1.10 -7.57
CA VAL A 76 5.96 -1.24 -6.93
C VAL A 76 5.20 0.09 -6.90
N GLN A 77 5.85 1.23 -7.13
CA GLN A 77 5.14 2.51 -7.32
C GLN A 77 4.17 2.46 -8.52
N GLU A 78 4.50 1.69 -9.56
CA GLU A 78 3.65 1.50 -10.74
C GLU A 78 2.32 0.81 -10.39
N PHE A 79 2.28 -0.01 -9.34
CA PHE A 79 1.07 -0.68 -8.87
C PHE A 79 0.01 0.31 -8.35
N TYR A 80 0.45 1.42 -7.75
CA TYR A 80 -0.45 2.42 -7.19
C TYR A 80 -0.69 3.61 -8.12
N ALA A 81 0.15 3.79 -9.15
CA ALA A 81 0.09 4.94 -10.06
C ALA A 81 -1.26 5.16 -10.76
N PRO A 82 -2.03 4.12 -11.15
CA PRO A 82 -3.33 4.30 -11.82
C PRO A 82 -4.46 4.80 -10.91
N PHE A 83 -4.22 4.89 -9.59
CA PHE A 83 -5.26 5.17 -8.61
C PHE A 83 -4.95 6.39 -7.76
N THR A 84 -5.95 7.24 -7.57
CA THR A 84 -5.89 8.32 -6.58
C THR A 84 -5.98 7.76 -5.16
N ALA A 85 -5.44 8.50 -4.18
CA ALA A 85 -5.60 8.15 -2.77
C ALA A 85 -7.09 8.06 -2.35
N LYS A 86 -7.96 8.86 -2.98
CA LYS A 86 -9.41 8.83 -2.71
C LYS A 86 -10.05 7.54 -3.20
N GLU A 87 -9.70 7.06 -4.40
CA GLU A 87 -10.20 5.78 -4.94
C GLU A 87 -9.78 4.61 -4.06
N ILE A 88 -8.51 4.56 -3.65
CA ILE A 88 -8.02 3.53 -2.72
C ILE A 88 -8.78 3.62 -1.39
N SER A 89 -8.98 4.82 -0.83
CA SER A 89 -9.73 5.00 0.43
C SER A 89 -11.17 4.51 0.34
N LEU A 90 -11.85 4.79 -0.78
CA LEU A 90 -13.21 4.32 -1.03
C LEU A 90 -13.25 2.80 -1.10
N LYS A 91 -12.31 2.20 -1.83
CA LYS A 91 -12.20 0.75 -1.95
C LYS A 91 -11.89 0.07 -0.61
N ILE A 92 -11.03 0.67 0.21
CA ILE A 92 -10.78 0.20 1.59
C ILE A 92 -12.09 0.20 2.39
N GLY A 93 -12.89 1.27 2.31
CA GLY A 93 -14.19 1.34 2.99
C GLY A 93 -15.13 0.20 2.57
N GLN A 94 -15.17 -0.11 1.27
CA GLN A 94 -15.94 -1.25 0.74
C GLN A 94 -15.43 -2.60 1.28
N ILE A 95 -14.11 -2.83 1.26
CA ILE A 95 -13.51 -4.10 1.71
C ILE A 95 -13.74 -4.31 3.23
N LEU A 96 -13.71 -3.25 4.03
CA LEU A 96 -13.93 -3.32 5.47
C LEU A 96 -15.43 -3.28 5.86
N SER A 97 -16.34 -3.20 4.88
CA SER A 97 -17.79 -3.26 5.08
C SER A 97 -18.32 -4.64 4.71
N PRO A 98 -18.21 -5.66 5.59
CA PRO A 98 -18.84 -6.95 5.35
C PRO A 98 -20.36 -6.80 5.23
N ASN A 99 -21.02 -7.70 4.50
CA ASN A 99 -22.47 -7.71 4.20
C ASN A 99 -23.41 -7.59 5.42
N GLN A 100 -22.88 -7.76 6.62
CA GLN A 100 -23.60 -7.67 7.89
C GLN A 100 -23.68 -6.23 8.43
N ILE A 101 -22.89 -5.30 7.89
CA ILE A 101 -22.92 -3.88 8.25
C ILE A 101 -23.91 -3.16 7.32
N GLN A 102 -24.88 -2.46 7.91
CA GLN A 102 -25.85 -1.67 7.13
C GLN A 102 -25.37 -0.24 6.89
N ALA A 103 -24.54 0.29 7.79
CA ALA A 103 -23.98 1.63 7.65
C ALA A 103 -22.98 1.73 6.49
N GLU A 104 -23.01 2.85 5.77
CA GLU A 104 -21.92 3.20 4.84
C GLU A 104 -20.62 3.43 5.64
N VAL A 105 -19.56 2.66 5.37
CA VAL A 105 -18.24 2.90 5.98
C VAL A 105 -17.36 3.72 5.04
N GLN A 106 -16.91 4.88 5.53
CA GLN A 106 -15.96 5.73 4.85
C GLN A 106 -14.70 5.89 5.69
N ILE A 107 -13.53 5.73 5.06
CA ILE A 107 -12.24 6.02 5.69
C ILE A 107 -11.62 7.25 5.05
N ILE A 108 -11.19 8.18 5.90
CA ILE A 108 -10.49 9.40 5.51
C ILE A 108 -9.07 9.30 6.05
N TYR A 109 -8.09 9.37 5.16
CA TYR A 109 -6.67 9.38 5.53
C TYR A 109 -6.12 10.81 5.49
N GLN A 110 -5.20 11.12 6.39
CA GLN A 110 -4.39 12.32 6.29
C GLN A 110 -3.55 12.29 5.00
N THR A 111 -3.37 13.45 4.35
CA THR A 111 -2.53 13.54 3.15
C THR A 111 -1.04 13.57 3.54
N ILE A 112 -0.17 13.17 2.61
CA ILE A 112 1.27 13.17 2.82
C ILE A 112 1.78 14.62 2.95
N GLU A 113 1.21 15.55 2.17
CA GLU A 113 1.52 16.97 2.23
C GLU A 113 1.20 17.55 3.62
N ASN A 114 0.04 17.19 4.19
CA ASN A 114 -0.34 17.64 5.53
C ASN A 114 0.51 16.99 6.62
N LEU A 115 0.94 15.74 6.43
CA LEU A 115 1.92 15.11 7.33
C LEU A 115 3.23 15.91 7.36
N HIS A 116 3.77 16.29 6.20
CA HIS A 116 5.00 17.09 6.12
C HIS A 116 4.82 18.50 6.68
N HIS A 117 3.67 19.12 6.46
CA HIS A 117 3.36 20.41 7.07
C HIS A 117 3.27 20.33 8.61
N ALA A 118 2.68 19.26 9.15
CA ALA A 118 2.55 19.07 10.59
C ALA A 118 3.88 18.66 11.26
N CYS A 119 4.74 17.93 10.55
CA CYS A 119 5.97 17.34 11.08
C CYS A 119 7.21 17.68 10.23
N PRO A 120 7.60 18.97 10.08
CA PRO A 120 8.63 19.38 9.13
C PRO A 120 10.04 18.85 9.43
N GLY A 121 10.31 18.44 10.67
CA GLY A 121 11.58 17.84 11.08
C GLY A 121 11.65 16.32 10.92
N ASN A 122 10.55 15.65 10.53
CA ASN A 122 10.47 14.20 10.42
C ASN A 122 10.09 13.80 8.99
N LEU A 123 11.10 13.53 8.17
CA LEU A 123 10.95 13.35 6.72
C LEU A 123 10.78 11.88 6.29
N GLY A 124 10.66 10.94 7.23
CA GLY A 124 10.54 9.53 6.91
C GLY A 124 9.14 9.16 6.43
N ASP A 125 8.95 9.08 5.12
CA ASP A 125 7.64 8.86 4.47
C ASP A 125 7.59 7.69 3.47
N TRP A 126 8.67 6.93 3.34
CA TRP A 126 8.86 5.91 2.29
C TRP A 126 7.80 4.80 2.29
N TYR A 127 7.24 4.45 3.45
CA TYR A 127 6.14 3.47 3.55
C TYR A 127 4.78 4.03 3.10
N PHE A 128 4.68 5.36 2.88
CA PHE A 128 3.54 6.03 2.25
C PHE A 128 3.80 6.33 0.77
N THR A 129 4.99 6.87 0.43
CA THR A 129 5.34 7.36 -0.91
C THR A 129 5.96 6.30 -1.82
N GLY A 130 6.66 5.32 -1.23
CA GLY A 130 7.50 4.36 -1.94
C GLY A 130 8.88 4.92 -2.29
N ASN A 131 9.22 6.14 -1.86
CA ASN A 131 10.50 6.78 -2.12
C ASN A 131 11.51 6.38 -1.03
N TYR A 132 12.12 5.20 -1.17
CA TYR A 132 13.12 4.76 -0.20
C TYR A 132 14.41 5.59 -0.32
N PRO A 133 15.03 6.00 0.81
CA PRO A 133 16.25 6.78 0.80
C PRO A 133 17.50 5.99 0.36
N THR A 134 17.42 4.66 0.25
CA THR A 134 18.56 3.80 -0.12
C THR A 134 18.16 2.77 -1.18
N PRO A 135 19.11 2.35 -2.05
CA PRO A 135 18.89 1.22 -2.97
C PRO A 135 18.53 -0.08 -2.24
N GLY A 136 19.00 -0.25 -1.00
CA GLY A 136 18.61 -1.38 -0.15
C GLY A 136 17.12 -1.41 0.15
N GLY A 137 16.52 -0.25 0.45
CA GLY A 137 15.07 -0.16 0.65
C GLY A 137 14.27 -0.50 -0.61
N ASN A 138 14.72 0.00 -1.78
CA ASN A 138 14.12 -0.36 -3.06
C ASN A 138 14.21 -1.87 -3.35
N ARG A 139 15.31 -2.53 -2.97
CA ARG A 139 15.42 -4.00 -3.06
C ARG A 139 14.43 -4.72 -2.16
N VAL A 140 14.22 -4.26 -0.93
CA VAL A 140 13.28 -4.89 0.01
C VAL A 140 11.85 -4.82 -0.51
N VAL A 141 11.39 -3.67 -1.00
CA VAL A 141 10.02 -3.54 -1.54
C VAL A 141 9.84 -4.37 -2.82
N ASN A 142 10.82 -4.39 -3.71
CA ASN A 142 10.79 -5.24 -4.91
C ASN A 142 10.77 -6.72 -4.53
N ARG A 143 11.57 -7.13 -3.53
CA ARG A 143 11.57 -8.50 -3.00
C ARG A 143 10.23 -8.85 -2.36
N ALA A 144 9.62 -7.93 -1.63
CA ALA A 144 8.29 -8.14 -1.04
C ALA A 144 7.25 -8.40 -2.13
N PHE A 145 7.30 -7.67 -3.25
CA PHE A 145 6.39 -7.86 -4.37
C PHE A 145 6.63 -9.21 -5.09
N ILE A 146 7.90 -9.60 -5.25
CA ILE A 146 8.26 -10.94 -5.76
C ILE A 146 7.69 -12.03 -4.85
N ASN A 147 7.84 -11.90 -3.53
CA ASN A 147 7.32 -12.87 -2.58
C ASN A 147 5.78 -12.99 -2.67
N PHE A 148 5.08 -11.86 -2.78
CA PHE A 148 3.63 -11.83 -3.05
C PHE A 148 3.28 -12.62 -4.31
N PHE A 149 3.93 -12.29 -5.44
CA PHE A 149 3.63 -12.93 -6.73
C PHE A 149 3.90 -14.44 -6.73
N GLU A 150 4.98 -14.87 -6.07
CA GLU A 150 5.37 -16.28 -5.97
C GLU A 150 4.61 -17.05 -4.87
N GLY A 151 3.68 -16.40 -4.14
CA GLY A 151 2.96 -17.01 -3.02
C GLY A 151 3.86 -17.42 -1.85
N LYS A 152 5.04 -16.79 -1.71
CA LYS A 152 5.99 -17.07 -0.64
C LYS A 152 5.57 -16.35 0.62
N ASN A 153 5.24 -17.12 1.65
CA ASN A 153 4.83 -16.59 2.95
C ASN A 153 6.02 -16.08 3.81
N GLN A 154 7.02 -15.45 3.19
CA GLN A 154 8.28 -15.01 3.82
C GLN A 154 8.37 -13.47 3.84
N ARG A 155 9.03 -12.92 4.87
CA ARG A 155 9.35 -11.49 4.91
C ARG A 155 10.46 -11.18 3.89
N ALA A 156 10.54 -9.92 3.47
CA ALA A 156 11.45 -9.49 2.40
C ALA A 156 12.85 -9.07 2.90
N TYR A 157 13.06 -9.09 4.21
CA TYR A 157 14.30 -8.77 4.92
C TYR A 157 14.66 -9.89 5.90
#